data_AF-A0A8C7YXA4-F1
#
_entry.id   AF-A0A8C7YXA4-F1
#
_cell.length_a   1.000
_cell.length_b   1.000
_cell.length_c   1.000
_cell.angle_alpha   90.00
_cell.angle_beta   90.00
_cell.angle_gamma   90.00
#
_symmetry.space_group_name_H-M   'P 1'
#
loop_
_entity.id
_entity.type
_entity.pdbx_description
1 polymer ?
#
loop_
_entity_poly.entity_id
_entity_poly.type
_entity_poly.pdbx_seq_one_letter_code
_entity_poly.pdbx_strand_id
1 'polypeptide(L)'
;RCFSLIGCVLCRINDDDPALFGEKVTLKQQNLTVHYLCLLTSCGVYQRGKENEGILGFLVDDIRQEVRRSSHLTCVSCKKKGACVGCNVRSCRQMVHFPCGRNLSFISQFTEPFPSYCKNHAPSQSLSVDPNISLPQSCSVCLDSLDPVLSYSVLKCPSCHASWFHRDCVQRQAFSAGLFFFKCTLCNNKDRFQQEMLRMGIYIPERDASWELESDAYSDLLEVYKHCDSPSCLCEHGRSHSSIRGFVLLCSLQNVKKNTVSNWFLNAAPLLLEIM
;
A
#
# COMPACT_ATOMS: atom_id res chain seq x y z
N ARG A 1 -9.41 -22.70 -27.50
CA ARG A 1 -10.28 -22.72 -26.30
C ARG A 1 -10.04 -21.41 -25.56
N CYS A 2 -11.02 -20.51 -25.51
CA CYS A 2 -10.90 -19.26 -24.77
C CYS A 2 -10.57 -19.58 -23.31
N PHE A 3 -9.47 -19.05 -22.78
CA PHE A 3 -9.21 -19.03 -21.34
C PHE A 3 -10.28 -18.13 -20.73
N SER A 4 -11.37 -18.72 -20.25
CA SER A 4 -12.31 -18.01 -19.37
C SER A 4 -11.49 -17.47 -18.21
N LEU A 5 -11.48 -16.14 -18.01
CA LEU A 5 -10.95 -15.49 -16.81
C LEU A 5 -11.55 -16.19 -15.58
N ILE A 6 -10.79 -17.10 -14.96
CA ILE A 6 -11.28 -17.87 -13.82
C ILE A 6 -11.36 -16.90 -12.63
N GLY A 7 -12.57 -16.70 -12.14
CA GLY A 7 -12.81 -15.88 -10.96
C GLY A 7 -12.27 -16.54 -9.70
N CYS A 8 -11.94 -15.73 -8.71
CA CYS A 8 -11.53 -16.25 -7.41
C CYS A 8 -12.66 -17.11 -6.80
N VAL A 9 -12.33 -18.30 -6.31
CA VAL A 9 -13.32 -19.26 -5.78
C VAL A 9 -14.00 -18.77 -4.49
N LEU A 10 -13.39 -17.81 -3.78
CA LEU A 10 -13.92 -17.24 -2.53
C LEU A 10 -14.81 -16.02 -2.77
N CYS A 11 -14.38 -15.04 -3.59
CA CYS A 11 -15.14 -13.81 -3.82
C CYS A 11 -15.90 -13.76 -5.14
N ARG A 12 -15.67 -14.72 -6.06
CA ARG A 12 -16.35 -14.88 -7.36
C ARG A 12 -16.18 -13.72 -8.34
N ILE A 13 -15.24 -12.81 -8.07
CA ILE A 13 -14.88 -11.72 -8.99
C ILE A 13 -13.64 -12.09 -9.81
N ASN A 14 -13.52 -11.46 -10.97
CA ASN A 14 -12.43 -11.68 -11.92
C ASN A 14 -11.32 -10.64 -11.81
N ASP A 15 -11.59 -9.48 -11.19
CA ASP A 15 -10.64 -8.37 -11.05
C ASP A 15 -9.30 -8.84 -10.47
N ASP A 16 -8.23 -8.18 -10.87
CA ASP A 16 -6.86 -8.59 -10.55
C ASP A 16 -5.99 -7.35 -10.32
N ASP A 17 -6.38 -6.55 -9.31
CA ASP A 17 -5.54 -5.47 -8.77
C ASP A 17 -4.86 -6.02 -7.49
N PRO A 18 -3.57 -6.40 -7.55
CA PRO A 18 -2.87 -6.96 -6.40
C PRO A 18 -2.78 -6.01 -5.21
N ALA A 19 -2.80 -4.69 -5.43
CA ALA A 19 -2.81 -3.73 -4.33
C ALA A 19 -4.14 -3.76 -3.56
N LEU A 20 -5.22 -4.23 -4.18
CA LEU A 20 -6.55 -4.29 -3.56
C LEU A 20 -6.92 -5.69 -3.08
N PHE A 21 -6.54 -6.73 -3.80
CA PHE A 21 -6.97 -8.11 -3.54
C PHE A 21 -5.82 -9.04 -3.16
N GLY A 22 -4.58 -8.56 -3.21
CA GLY A 22 -3.39 -9.40 -3.17
C GLY A 22 -3.21 -10.20 -4.46
N GLU A 23 -2.07 -10.89 -4.56
CA GLU A 23 -1.74 -11.72 -5.70
C GLU A 23 -2.86 -12.74 -6.01
N LYS A 24 -3.23 -12.84 -7.29
CA LYS A 24 -4.22 -13.79 -7.76
C LYS A 24 -3.54 -15.06 -8.24
N VAL A 25 -3.60 -16.09 -7.41
CA VAL A 25 -2.90 -17.36 -7.63
C VAL A 25 -3.83 -18.36 -8.33
N THR A 26 -3.34 -19.03 -9.37
CA THR A 26 -4.07 -20.08 -10.10
C THR A 26 -3.30 -21.40 -10.10
N LEU A 27 -3.86 -22.41 -9.44
CA LEU A 27 -3.36 -23.79 -9.44
C LEU A 27 -4.06 -24.58 -10.55
N LYS A 28 -3.43 -24.64 -11.74
CA LYS A 28 -4.02 -25.23 -12.96
C LYS A 28 -4.44 -26.69 -12.78
N GLN A 29 -3.60 -27.51 -12.14
CA GLN A 29 -3.86 -28.94 -11.92
C GLN A 29 -5.07 -29.16 -11.00
N GLN A 30 -5.37 -28.20 -10.13
CA GLN A 30 -6.46 -28.29 -9.15
C GLN A 30 -7.71 -27.51 -9.58
N ASN A 31 -7.65 -26.83 -10.74
CA ASN A 31 -8.67 -25.91 -11.25
C ASN A 31 -9.15 -24.91 -10.19
N LEU A 32 -8.20 -24.28 -9.49
CA LEU A 32 -8.46 -23.38 -8.37
C LEU A 32 -7.76 -22.05 -8.59
N THR A 33 -8.53 -20.96 -8.52
CA THR A 33 -8.01 -19.59 -8.58
C THR A 33 -8.48 -18.84 -7.34
N VAL A 34 -7.59 -18.12 -6.67
CA VAL A 34 -7.92 -17.38 -5.45
C VAL A 34 -7.08 -16.11 -5.35
N HIS A 35 -7.68 -15.04 -4.82
CA HIS A 35 -6.96 -13.86 -4.39
C HIS A 35 -6.35 -14.09 -3.01
N TYR A 36 -5.07 -13.74 -2.83
CA TYR A 36 -4.38 -13.97 -1.57
C TYR A 36 -5.07 -13.32 -0.37
N LEU A 37 -5.58 -12.09 -0.49
CA LEU A 37 -6.26 -11.45 0.65
C LEU A 37 -7.65 -12.03 0.92
N CYS A 38 -8.32 -12.64 -0.07
CA CYS A 38 -9.55 -13.40 0.19
C CYS A 38 -9.28 -14.64 1.03
N LEU A 39 -8.13 -15.27 0.80
CA LEU A 39 -7.70 -16.46 1.52
C LEU A 39 -7.24 -16.10 2.94
N LEU A 40 -6.38 -15.08 3.05
CA LEU A 40 -5.80 -14.61 4.30
C LEU A 40 -6.85 -14.13 5.32
N THR A 41 -7.95 -13.54 4.85
CA THR A 41 -9.01 -12.97 5.70
C THR A 41 -10.22 -13.90 5.87
N SER A 42 -10.14 -15.13 5.33
CA SER A 42 -11.20 -16.12 5.50
C SER A 42 -11.21 -16.66 6.94
N CYS A 43 -12.39 -16.72 7.56
CA CYS A 43 -12.51 -17.19 8.94
C CYS A 43 -12.44 -18.71 9.13
N GLY A 44 -12.34 -19.50 8.04
CA GLY A 44 -12.33 -20.96 8.10
C GLY A 44 -11.10 -21.62 7.46
N VAL A 45 -10.06 -20.84 7.12
CA VAL A 45 -8.81 -21.37 6.58
C VAL A 45 -7.64 -20.98 7.48
N TYR A 46 -6.74 -21.92 7.71
CA TYR A 46 -5.51 -21.71 8.49
C TYR A 46 -4.30 -22.17 7.67
N GLN A 47 -3.17 -21.48 7.82
CA GLN A 47 -1.90 -21.92 7.22
C GLN A 47 -1.37 -23.11 8.04
N ARG A 48 -1.51 -24.31 7.50
CA ARG A 48 -1.08 -25.56 8.15
C ARG A 48 0.05 -26.26 7.40
N GLY A 49 0.27 -25.91 6.13
CA GLY A 49 1.38 -26.39 5.33
C GLY A 49 2.63 -25.55 5.50
N LYS A 50 3.73 -25.99 4.89
CA LYS A 50 4.95 -25.20 4.73
C LYS A 50 4.76 -24.11 3.67
N GLU A 51 5.62 -23.09 3.66
CA GLU A 51 5.54 -21.98 2.70
C GLU A 51 5.48 -22.44 1.23
N ASN A 52 6.16 -23.53 0.88
CA ASN A 52 6.20 -24.10 -0.46
C ASN A 52 5.04 -25.06 -0.78
N GLU A 53 4.10 -25.28 0.15
CA GLU A 53 2.94 -26.15 -0.03
C GLU A 53 1.66 -25.35 -0.32
N GLY A 54 0.87 -25.84 -1.27
CA GLY A 54 -0.40 -25.22 -1.63
C GLY A 54 -0.22 -23.78 -2.14
N ILE A 55 -0.84 -22.82 -1.46
CA ILE A 55 -0.67 -21.39 -1.74
C ILE A 55 -0.11 -20.76 -0.47
N LEU A 56 1.21 -20.58 -0.38
CA LEU A 56 1.88 -19.97 0.79
C LEU A 56 1.46 -20.65 2.12
N GLY A 57 1.51 -21.99 2.17
CA GLY A 57 1.13 -22.78 3.35
C GLY A 57 -0.38 -23.05 3.50
N PHE A 58 -1.23 -22.47 2.65
CA PHE A 58 -2.64 -22.82 2.57
C PHE A 58 -2.87 -24.06 1.71
N LEU A 59 -3.25 -25.17 2.35
CA LEU A 59 -3.48 -26.44 1.67
C LEU A 59 -4.75 -26.38 0.80
N VAL A 60 -4.68 -26.99 -0.39
CA VAL A 60 -5.79 -26.98 -1.36
C VAL A 60 -7.09 -27.54 -0.78
N ASP A 61 -7.00 -28.58 0.05
CA ASP A 61 -8.17 -29.20 0.67
C ASP A 61 -8.84 -28.29 1.71
N ASP A 62 -8.05 -27.47 2.42
CA ASP A 62 -8.56 -26.48 3.38
C ASP A 62 -9.29 -25.36 2.65
N ILE A 63 -8.75 -24.91 1.51
CA ILE A 63 -9.42 -23.92 0.65
C ILE A 63 -10.76 -24.50 0.14
N ARG A 64 -10.78 -25.76 -0.29
CA ARG A 64 -12.02 -26.42 -0.74
C ARG A 64 -13.02 -26.59 0.39
N GLN A 65 -12.56 -26.92 1.60
CA GLN A 65 -13.41 -27.01 2.78
C GLN A 65 -14.05 -25.66 3.10
N GLU A 66 -13.28 -24.58 3.02
CA GLU A 66 -13.79 -23.23 3.21
C GLU A 66 -14.80 -22.81 2.15
N VAL A 67 -14.55 -23.13 0.88
CA VAL A 67 -15.52 -22.88 -0.21
C VAL A 67 -16.85 -23.58 0.09
N ARG A 68 -16.82 -24.82 0.60
CA ARG A 68 -18.03 -25.55 1.02
C ARG A 68 -18.70 -24.88 2.22
N ARG A 69 -17.94 -24.53 3.27
CA ARG A 69 -18.47 -23.89 4.48
C ARG A 69 -19.13 -22.54 4.18
N SER A 70 -18.41 -21.67 3.47
CA SER A 70 -18.87 -20.33 3.10
C SER A 70 -20.06 -20.34 2.14
N SER A 71 -20.29 -21.43 1.38
CA SER A 71 -21.46 -21.59 0.49
C SER A 71 -22.80 -21.45 1.22
N HIS A 72 -22.84 -21.68 2.54
CA HIS A 72 -24.04 -21.50 3.35
C HIS A 72 -24.21 -20.07 3.87
N LEU A 73 -23.16 -19.25 3.85
CA LEU A 73 -23.13 -17.90 4.42
C LEU A 73 -23.44 -16.85 3.37
N THR A 74 -24.31 -15.90 3.73
CA THR A 74 -24.78 -14.83 2.84
C THR A 74 -24.01 -13.54 3.09
N CYS A 75 -23.48 -12.93 2.03
CA CYS A 75 -22.83 -11.63 2.09
C CYS A 75 -23.83 -10.52 2.43
N VAL A 76 -23.56 -9.73 3.47
CA VAL A 76 -24.46 -8.63 3.86
C VAL A 76 -24.50 -7.49 2.84
N SER A 77 -23.46 -7.34 2.01
CA SER A 77 -23.39 -6.33 0.95
C SER A 77 -24.15 -6.78 -0.31
N CYS A 78 -23.69 -7.84 -0.99
CA CYS A 78 -24.24 -8.24 -2.30
C CYS A 78 -25.38 -9.27 -2.23
N LYS A 79 -25.73 -9.75 -1.03
CA LYS A 79 -26.77 -10.76 -0.76
C LYS A 79 -26.57 -12.14 -1.40
N LYS A 80 -25.41 -12.40 -2.02
CA LYS A 80 -25.03 -13.71 -2.58
C LYS A 80 -24.39 -14.62 -1.53
N LYS A 81 -24.42 -15.93 -1.77
CA LYS A 81 -23.73 -16.95 -0.96
C LYS A 81 -22.20 -16.95 -1.16
N GLY A 82 -21.46 -17.62 -0.28
CA GLY A 82 -20.00 -17.74 -0.37
C GLY A 82 -19.21 -16.71 0.45
N ALA A 83 -19.87 -15.98 1.36
CA ALA A 83 -19.18 -14.99 2.19
C ALA A 83 -18.29 -15.69 3.22
N CYS A 84 -17.00 -15.38 3.20
CA CYS A 84 -15.98 -16.04 4.02
C CYS A 84 -15.27 -15.11 5.02
N VAL A 85 -15.47 -13.80 4.92
CA VAL A 85 -14.89 -12.81 5.84
C VAL A 85 -15.95 -12.40 6.87
N GLY A 86 -15.67 -12.65 8.14
CA GLY A 86 -16.60 -12.38 9.25
C GLY A 86 -16.07 -11.33 10.21
N CYS A 87 -16.98 -10.60 10.86
CA CYS A 87 -16.61 -9.72 11.96
C CYS A 87 -16.08 -10.55 13.16
N ASN A 88 -14.93 -10.18 13.71
CA ASN A 88 -14.24 -10.90 14.79
C ASN A 88 -14.91 -10.77 16.18
N VAL A 89 -15.92 -9.89 16.30
CA VAL A 89 -16.76 -9.79 17.50
C VAL A 89 -17.76 -10.95 17.53
N ARG A 90 -17.67 -11.81 18.55
CA ARG A 90 -18.46 -13.06 18.67
C ARG A 90 -19.98 -12.89 18.54
N SER A 91 -20.53 -11.78 19.01
CA SER A 91 -21.97 -11.48 18.91
C SER A 91 -22.38 -10.95 17.53
N CYS A 92 -21.42 -10.54 16.70
CA CYS A 92 -21.67 -10.01 15.36
C CYS A 92 -21.72 -11.13 14.33
N ARG A 93 -22.79 -11.18 13.54
CA ARG A 93 -22.99 -12.20 12.49
C ARG A 93 -22.77 -11.66 11.09
N GLN A 94 -22.19 -10.47 10.94
CA GLN A 94 -21.97 -9.90 9.62
C GLN A 94 -20.87 -10.67 8.88
N MET A 95 -21.22 -11.15 7.69
CA MET A 95 -20.33 -11.86 6.77
C MET A 95 -20.28 -11.12 5.44
N VAL A 96 -19.10 -11.00 4.84
CA VAL A 96 -18.89 -10.39 3.53
C VAL A 96 -17.95 -11.24 2.67
N HIS A 97 -18.03 -11.09 1.35
CA HIS A 97 -16.86 -11.38 0.51
C HIS A 97 -15.81 -10.31 0.78
N PHE A 98 -14.52 -10.63 0.68
CA PHE A 98 -13.45 -9.66 0.93
C PHE A 98 -13.60 -8.35 0.12
N PRO A 99 -13.83 -8.37 -1.21
CA PRO A 99 -14.08 -7.15 -1.99
C PRO A 99 -15.33 -6.38 -1.55
N CYS A 100 -16.39 -7.10 -1.15
CA CYS A 100 -17.62 -6.49 -0.65
C CYS A 100 -17.43 -5.78 0.70
N GLY A 101 -16.45 -6.21 1.50
CA GLY A 101 -16.12 -5.59 2.77
C GLY A 101 -15.73 -4.12 2.61
N ARG A 102 -14.99 -3.78 1.55
CA ARG A 102 -14.59 -2.41 1.23
C ARG A 102 -15.79 -1.47 1.07
N ASN A 103 -16.83 -1.93 0.37
CA ASN A 103 -18.08 -1.17 0.15
C ASN A 103 -18.86 -0.92 1.45
N LEU A 104 -18.62 -1.73 2.49
CA LEU A 104 -19.24 -1.60 3.82
C LEU A 104 -18.27 -1.09 4.89
N SER A 105 -17.10 -0.59 4.49
CA SER A 105 -16.06 -0.12 5.40
C SER A 105 -15.62 -1.17 6.43
N PHE A 106 -15.58 -2.44 6.05
CA PHE A 106 -14.91 -3.46 6.84
C PHE A 106 -13.40 -3.18 6.88
N ILE A 107 -12.80 -3.44 8.04
CA ILE A 107 -11.35 -3.39 8.23
C ILE A 107 -10.86 -4.81 8.50
N SER A 108 -10.08 -5.37 7.58
CA SER A 108 -9.30 -6.60 7.79
C SER A 108 -7.90 -6.20 8.23
N GLN A 109 -7.51 -6.59 9.45
CA GLN A 109 -6.17 -6.30 9.96
C GLN A 109 -5.17 -7.33 9.46
N PHE A 110 -4.01 -6.87 9.01
CA PHE A 110 -2.95 -7.74 8.48
C PHE A 110 -1.89 -8.08 9.52
N THR A 111 -2.36 -8.35 10.74
CA THR A 111 -1.58 -8.85 11.87
C THR A 111 -2.20 -10.16 12.30
N GLU A 112 -1.41 -11.22 12.48
CA GLU A 112 -1.91 -12.51 12.96
C GLU A 112 -2.78 -12.35 14.23
N PRO A 113 -3.97 -12.96 14.29
CA PRO A 113 -4.53 -13.99 13.39
C PRO A 113 -5.42 -13.45 12.25
N PHE A 114 -5.10 -12.29 11.68
CA PHE A 114 -5.80 -11.64 10.55
C PHE A 114 -7.29 -11.31 10.79
N PRO A 115 -7.66 -10.68 11.92
CA PRO A 115 -9.06 -10.42 12.24
C PRO A 115 -9.69 -9.37 11.33
N SER A 116 -10.96 -9.55 10.99
CA SER A 116 -11.77 -8.56 10.28
C SER A 116 -12.87 -7.98 11.15
N TYR A 117 -13.22 -6.71 10.95
CA TYR A 117 -14.22 -6.00 11.73
C TYR A 117 -15.19 -5.27 10.80
N CYS A 118 -16.49 -5.39 11.09
CA CYS A 118 -17.49 -4.57 10.40
C CYS A 118 -17.38 -3.11 10.84
N LYS A 119 -17.98 -2.18 10.09
CA LYS A 119 -17.96 -0.73 10.39
C LYS A 119 -18.24 -0.38 11.86
N ASN A 120 -19.14 -1.10 12.52
CA ASN A 120 -19.54 -0.82 13.91
C ASN A 120 -18.54 -1.32 14.97
N HIS A 121 -17.66 -2.26 14.59
CA HIS A 121 -16.65 -2.84 15.47
C HIS A 121 -15.22 -2.57 15.00
N ALA A 122 -15.08 -1.81 13.92
CA ALA A 122 -13.81 -1.49 13.31
C ALA A 122 -13.01 -0.52 14.20
N PRO A 123 -11.68 -0.64 14.21
CA PRO A 123 -10.84 0.37 14.84
C PRO A 123 -11.01 1.73 14.18
N SER A 124 -10.81 2.79 14.96
CA SER A 124 -10.71 4.16 14.47
C SER A 124 -9.39 4.79 14.91
N GLN A 125 -9.00 5.85 14.22
CA GLN A 125 -7.92 6.73 14.65
C GLN A 125 -8.51 7.86 15.48
N SER A 126 -7.77 8.34 16.48
CA SER A 126 -8.17 9.49 17.28
C SER A 126 -7.59 10.80 16.74
N LEU A 127 -8.36 11.88 16.83
CA LEU A 127 -7.83 13.23 16.66
C LEU A 127 -7.11 13.64 17.93
N SER A 128 -5.81 13.86 17.82
CA SER A 128 -4.94 14.48 18.81
C SER A 128 -4.55 15.84 18.23
N VAL A 129 -5.52 16.74 18.14
CA VAL A 129 -5.31 18.03 17.49
C VAL A 129 -5.42 19.10 18.56
N ASP A 130 -4.33 19.84 18.75
CA ASP A 130 -4.39 21.15 19.37
C ASP A 130 -5.29 22.02 18.47
N PRO A 131 -6.38 22.61 19.00
CA PRO A 131 -7.33 23.40 18.21
C PRO A 131 -6.69 24.58 17.45
N ASN A 132 -5.43 24.94 17.74
CA ASN A 132 -4.70 26.00 17.06
C ASN A 132 -3.94 25.55 15.79
N ILE A 133 -3.94 24.26 15.44
CA ILE A 133 -3.21 23.74 14.27
C ILE A 133 -4.15 23.61 13.07
N SER A 134 -3.82 24.27 11.96
CA SER A 134 -4.51 24.08 10.68
C SER A 134 -4.32 22.65 10.18
N LEU A 135 -5.43 21.95 9.93
CA LEU A 135 -5.41 20.58 9.43
C LEU A 135 -4.95 20.53 7.96
N PRO A 136 -4.14 19.52 7.58
CA PRO A 136 -3.71 19.33 6.20
C PRO A 136 -4.90 19.17 5.25
N GLN A 137 -4.85 19.86 4.11
CA GLN A 137 -5.90 19.82 3.09
C GLN A 137 -5.50 18.99 1.85
N SER A 138 -4.31 18.38 1.85
CA SER A 138 -3.83 17.52 0.75
C SER A 138 -3.23 16.20 1.23
N CYS A 139 -3.48 15.16 0.45
CA CYS A 139 -2.95 13.82 0.68
C CYS A 139 -1.42 13.83 0.55
N SER A 140 -0.68 13.34 1.54
CA SER A 140 0.79 13.33 1.52
C SER A 140 1.40 12.29 0.57
N VAL A 141 0.59 11.59 -0.23
CA VAL A 141 1.02 10.64 -1.25
C VAL A 141 0.70 11.16 -2.66
N CYS A 142 -0.56 11.49 -2.96
CA CYS A 142 -0.95 11.96 -4.29
C CYS A 142 -0.96 13.49 -4.44
N LEU A 143 -0.82 14.24 -3.33
CA LEU A 143 -0.88 15.71 -3.27
C LEU A 143 -2.24 16.34 -3.67
N ASP A 144 -3.22 15.52 -4.04
CA ASP A 144 -4.60 15.97 -4.27
C ASP A 144 -5.30 16.38 -2.97
N SER A 145 -6.36 17.18 -3.12
CA SER A 145 -7.21 17.63 -2.03
C SER A 145 -7.78 16.48 -1.21
N LEU A 146 -7.83 16.66 0.11
CA LEU A 146 -8.38 15.73 1.07
C LEU A 146 -9.28 16.51 2.04
N ASP A 147 -10.37 15.90 2.50
CA ASP A 147 -11.15 16.42 3.62
C ASP A 147 -10.57 15.85 4.92
N PRO A 148 -10.02 16.67 5.86
CA PRO A 148 -9.35 16.20 7.06
C PRO A 148 -10.30 15.67 8.14
N VAL A 149 -11.23 14.82 7.74
CA VAL A 149 -12.15 14.08 8.61
C VAL A 149 -11.73 12.61 8.58
N LEU A 150 -11.25 12.12 9.72
CA LEU A 150 -10.87 10.71 9.87
C LEU A 150 -12.07 9.81 9.58
N SER A 151 -11.85 8.83 8.71
CA SER A 151 -12.90 7.93 8.25
C SER A 151 -12.29 6.62 7.74
N TYR A 152 -13.13 5.75 7.16
CA TYR A 152 -12.61 4.59 6.43
C TYR A 152 -11.65 5.03 5.31
N SER A 153 -11.98 6.10 4.58
CA SER A 153 -11.27 6.54 3.38
C SER A 153 -10.11 7.49 3.66
N VAL A 154 -10.03 8.05 4.86
CA VAL A 154 -9.03 9.07 5.24
C VAL A 154 -8.31 8.64 6.51
N LEU A 155 -6.99 8.49 6.40
CA LEU A 155 -6.10 8.05 7.47
C LEU A 155 -5.03 9.11 7.75
N LYS A 156 -4.41 9.06 8.93
CA LYS A 156 -3.27 9.92 9.29
C LYS A 156 -2.12 9.11 9.88
N CYS A 157 -0.94 9.71 9.87
CA CYS A 157 0.22 9.20 10.58
C CYS A 157 0.01 9.32 12.11
N PRO A 158 0.22 8.24 12.89
CA PRO A 158 0.09 8.28 14.35
C PRO A 158 1.28 8.98 15.04
N SER A 159 2.40 9.18 14.35
CA SER A 159 3.63 9.75 14.94
C SER A 159 3.69 11.26 14.80
N CYS A 160 3.53 11.80 13.59
CA CYS A 160 3.61 13.24 13.36
C CYS A 160 2.26 13.95 13.39
N HIS A 161 1.15 13.23 13.23
CA HIS A 161 -0.23 13.76 13.10
C HIS A 161 -0.46 14.80 11.99
N ALA A 162 0.59 15.20 11.27
CA ALA A 162 0.58 16.19 10.20
C ALA A 162 0.51 15.56 8.79
N SER A 163 0.74 14.25 8.67
CA SER A 163 0.65 13.56 7.37
C SER A 163 -0.66 12.77 7.28
N TRP A 164 -1.43 13.02 6.22
CA TRP A 164 -2.80 12.54 6.00
C TRP A 164 -2.92 11.94 4.61
N PHE A 165 -3.79 10.95 4.45
CA PHE A 165 -3.80 10.08 3.27
C PHE A 165 -5.21 9.66 2.88
N HIS A 166 -5.48 9.60 1.59
CA HIS A 166 -6.50 8.71 1.07
C HIS A 166 -6.07 7.26 1.33
N ARG A 167 -6.99 6.42 1.84
CA ARG A 167 -6.77 4.98 2.08
C ARG A 167 -6.15 4.31 0.85
N ASP A 168 -6.67 4.62 -0.32
CA ASP A 168 -6.27 4.00 -1.58
C ASP A 168 -4.84 4.38 -1.96
N CYS A 169 -4.46 5.64 -1.74
CA CYS A 169 -3.11 6.12 -1.97
C CYS A 169 -2.10 5.42 -1.04
N VAL A 170 -2.41 5.34 0.26
CA VAL A 170 -1.51 4.68 1.21
C VAL A 170 -1.46 3.16 0.99
N GLN A 171 -2.55 2.53 0.53
CA GLN A 171 -2.55 1.11 0.14
C GLN A 171 -1.65 0.84 -1.07
N ARG A 172 -1.72 1.69 -2.11
CA ARG A 172 -0.83 1.58 -3.27
C ARG A 172 0.62 1.88 -2.91
N GLN A 173 0.86 2.86 -2.03
CA GLN A 173 2.18 3.15 -1.50
C GLN A 173 2.75 1.95 -0.73
N ALA A 174 1.98 1.35 0.17
CA ALA A 174 2.38 0.14 0.91
C ALA A 174 2.71 -1.02 -0.03
N PHE A 175 1.85 -1.24 -1.03
CA PHE A 175 2.07 -2.27 -2.03
C PHE A 175 3.36 -2.05 -2.82
N SER A 176 3.65 -0.82 -3.26
CA SER A 176 4.86 -0.51 -4.03
C SER A 176 6.13 -0.58 -3.17
N ALA A 177 6.08 -0.03 -1.95
CA ALA A 177 7.26 0.09 -1.09
C ALA A 177 7.64 -1.19 -0.34
N GLY A 178 6.71 -2.11 -0.16
CA GLY A 178 6.93 -3.32 0.63
C GLY A 178 7.25 -3.04 2.10
N LEU A 179 7.49 -4.11 2.86
CA LEU A 179 7.74 -4.01 4.31
C LEU A 179 8.98 -3.18 4.65
N PHE A 180 10.02 -3.19 3.81
CA PHE A 180 11.29 -2.54 4.16
C PHE A 180 11.21 -1.01 4.06
N PHE A 181 10.58 -0.47 3.02
CA PHE A 181 10.59 0.96 2.70
C PHE A 181 9.28 1.68 3.00
N PHE A 182 8.21 0.97 3.35
CA PHE A 182 6.94 1.62 3.68
C PHE A 182 7.01 2.37 5.02
N LYS A 183 7.16 3.70 4.96
CA LYS A 183 7.29 4.62 6.09
C LYS A 183 6.53 5.92 5.82
N CYS A 184 6.26 6.69 6.86
CA CYS A 184 5.57 7.97 6.72
C CYS A 184 6.38 8.92 5.81
N THR A 185 5.73 9.51 4.79
CA THR A 185 6.38 10.41 3.82
C THR A 185 6.88 11.71 4.42
N LEU A 186 6.40 12.09 5.61
CA LEU A 186 6.77 13.33 6.27
C LEU A 186 7.83 13.15 7.37
N CYS A 187 7.61 12.20 8.30
CA CYS A 187 8.47 12.04 9.48
C CYS A 187 9.41 10.83 9.41
N ASN A 188 9.37 10.05 8.32
CA ASN A 188 10.16 8.83 8.13
C ASN A 188 9.99 7.75 9.21
N ASN A 189 9.07 7.92 10.17
CA ASN A 189 8.79 6.90 11.16
C ASN A 189 8.19 5.67 10.45
N LYS A 190 8.88 4.53 10.60
CA LYS A 190 8.48 3.24 10.02
C LYS A 190 7.60 2.48 10.99
N ASP A 191 8.08 2.18 12.19
CA ASP A 191 7.45 1.19 13.08
C ASP A 191 6.01 1.55 13.48
N ARG A 192 5.79 2.74 14.05
CA ARG A 192 4.44 3.15 14.47
C ARG A 192 3.53 3.38 13.27
N PHE A 193 4.09 3.86 12.16
CA PHE A 193 3.33 4.05 10.93
C PHE A 193 2.83 2.72 10.38
N GLN A 194 3.70 1.73 10.21
CA GLN A 194 3.34 0.40 9.72
C GLN A 194 2.33 -0.28 10.65
N GLN A 195 2.58 -0.28 11.96
CA GLN A 195 1.65 -0.86 12.95
C GLN A 195 0.24 -0.27 12.83
N GLU A 196 0.14 1.05 12.71
CA GLU A 196 -1.15 1.72 12.59
C GLU A 196 -1.81 1.46 11.23
N MET A 197 -1.04 1.46 10.13
CA MET A 197 -1.58 1.16 8.81
C MET A 197 -2.10 -0.28 8.74
N LEU A 198 -1.38 -1.26 9.29
CA LEU A 198 -1.85 -2.65 9.43
C LEU A 198 -3.11 -2.74 10.29
N ARG A 199 -3.14 -2.05 11.44
CA ARG A 199 -4.31 -1.97 12.33
C ARG A 199 -5.53 -1.37 11.64
N MET A 200 -5.31 -0.41 10.75
CA MET A 200 -6.35 0.23 9.94
C MET A 200 -6.64 -0.53 8.65
N GLY A 201 -6.06 -1.72 8.44
CA GLY A 201 -6.34 -2.61 7.32
C GLY A 201 -5.72 -2.19 5.99
N ILE A 202 -4.53 -1.60 6.04
CA ILE A 202 -3.63 -1.47 4.90
C ILE A 202 -2.75 -2.71 4.84
N TYR A 203 -2.79 -3.42 3.71
CA TYR A 203 -1.92 -4.57 3.48
C TYR A 203 -0.51 -4.10 3.10
N ILE A 204 0.51 -4.62 3.77
CA ILE A 204 1.93 -4.38 3.47
C ILE A 204 2.53 -5.73 3.06
N PRO A 205 2.91 -5.93 1.80
CA PRO A 205 3.51 -7.19 1.37
C PRO A 205 4.96 -7.33 1.87
N GLU A 206 5.31 -8.52 2.31
CA GLU A 206 6.68 -8.90 2.66
C GLU A 206 7.47 -9.24 1.40
N ARG A 207 7.93 -8.20 0.70
CA ARG A 207 8.75 -8.29 -0.52
C ARG A 207 9.59 -7.04 -0.69
N ASP A 208 10.57 -7.13 -1.58
CA ASP A 208 11.36 -5.99 -2.03
C ASP A 208 10.46 -4.95 -2.71
N ALA A 209 10.91 -3.69 -2.67
CA ALA A 209 10.16 -2.62 -3.28
C ALA A 209 10.08 -2.82 -4.79
N SER A 210 8.96 -2.41 -5.40
CA SER A 210 8.76 -2.64 -6.84
C SER A 210 9.86 -2.00 -7.69
N TRP A 211 10.41 -0.86 -7.26
CA TRP A 211 11.48 -0.15 -7.94
C TRP A 211 12.86 -0.80 -7.80
N GLU A 212 13.04 -1.77 -6.89
CA GLU A 212 14.29 -2.56 -6.82
C GLU A 212 14.29 -3.71 -7.84
N LEU A 213 13.12 -4.06 -8.36
CA LEU A 213 12.92 -5.16 -9.32
C LEU A 213 12.92 -4.68 -10.77
N GLU A 214 12.88 -3.36 -11.01
CA GLU A 214 12.94 -2.77 -12.34
C GLU A 214 14.39 -2.77 -12.85
N SER A 215 14.62 -3.39 -14.02
CA SER A 215 15.90 -3.31 -14.70
C SER A 215 16.23 -1.85 -15.02
N ASP A 216 17.45 -1.41 -14.69
CA ASP A 216 17.92 -0.04 -14.91
C ASP A 216 17.22 1.04 -14.07
N ALA A 217 16.51 0.70 -12.98
CA ALA A 217 15.79 1.64 -12.11
C ALA A 217 16.62 2.81 -11.56
N TYR A 218 17.95 2.67 -11.54
CA TYR A 218 18.88 3.68 -11.08
C TYR A 218 19.80 4.22 -12.17
N SER A 219 19.61 3.80 -13.44
CA SER A 219 20.46 4.24 -14.56
C SER A 219 20.47 5.75 -14.71
N ASP A 220 19.30 6.39 -14.61
CA ASP A 220 19.14 7.85 -14.64
C ASP A 220 19.82 8.56 -13.44
N LEU A 221 19.94 7.90 -12.28
CA LEU A 221 20.67 8.46 -11.13
C LEU A 221 22.19 8.41 -11.31
N LEU A 222 22.69 7.58 -12.22
CA LEU A 222 24.10 7.54 -12.60
C LEU A 222 24.44 8.63 -13.64
N GLU A 223 23.43 9.24 -14.26
CA GLU A 223 23.63 10.36 -15.18
C GLU A 223 23.94 11.65 -14.40
N VAL A 224 25.24 11.91 -14.27
CA VAL A 224 25.70 13.22 -13.81
C VAL A 224 25.40 14.23 -14.91
N TYR A 225 24.39 15.07 -14.69
CA TYR A 225 24.07 16.20 -15.56
C TYR A 225 25.27 17.15 -15.64
N LYS A 226 25.83 17.30 -16.84
CA LYS A 226 27.08 18.06 -17.08
C LYS A 226 26.88 19.37 -17.82
N HIS A 227 25.62 19.75 -18.10
CA HIS A 227 25.31 20.91 -18.93
C HIS A 227 24.86 22.12 -18.10
N CYS A 228 25.30 23.32 -18.49
CA CYS A 228 24.89 24.58 -17.88
C CYS A 228 23.67 25.17 -18.61
N ASP A 229 22.55 25.26 -17.90
CA ASP A 229 21.28 25.77 -18.44
C ASP A 229 21.05 27.27 -18.20
N SER A 230 22.04 27.97 -17.65
CA SER A 230 21.97 29.42 -17.49
C SER A 230 21.76 30.09 -18.87
N PRO A 231 20.79 31.01 -19.04
CA PRO A 231 20.60 31.71 -20.30
C PRO A 231 21.91 32.29 -20.87
N SER A 232 22.75 32.82 -19.98
CA SER A 232 24.13 33.23 -20.28
C SER A 232 25.11 32.36 -19.49
N CYS A 233 25.79 31.44 -20.17
CA CYS A 233 26.86 30.64 -19.57
C CYS A 233 28.17 31.44 -19.61
N LEU A 234 28.82 31.60 -18.46
CA LEU A 234 30.10 32.30 -18.31
C LEU A 234 31.32 31.35 -18.38
N CYS A 235 31.08 30.05 -18.60
CA CYS A 235 32.15 29.08 -18.73
C CYS A 235 32.84 29.23 -20.10
N GLU A 236 34.10 29.64 -20.09
CA GLU A 236 34.91 29.80 -21.31
C GLU A 236 35.12 28.48 -22.06
N HIS A 237 35.03 27.35 -21.37
CA HIS A 237 35.19 26.00 -21.93
C HIS A 237 33.85 25.41 -22.42
N GLY A 238 32.79 26.22 -22.45
CA GLY A 238 31.47 25.85 -22.90
C GLY A 238 30.60 25.21 -21.81
N ARG A 239 29.34 24.97 -22.17
CA ARG A 239 28.26 24.60 -21.24
C ARG A 239 28.39 23.19 -20.67
N SER A 240 29.08 22.30 -21.37
CA SER A 240 29.24 20.89 -21.01
C SER A 240 30.50 20.62 -20.19
N HIS A 241 31.27 21.67 -19.87
CA HIS A 241 32.52 21.57 -19.16
C HIS A 241 32.28 21.63 -17.63
N SER A 242 32.84 20.66 -16.91
CA SER A 242 32.83 20.59 -15.46
C SER A 242 34.24 20.37 -14.94
N SER A 243 34.80 21.34 -14.21
CA SER A 243 36.08 21.19 -13.50
C SER A 243 35.79 20.49 -12.17
N ILE A 244 35.94 19.17 -12.13
CA ILE A 244 35.55 18.36 -10.96
C ILE A 244 36.33 18.80 -9.70
N ARG A 245 35.67 19.61 -8.86
CA ARG A 245 35.69 19.57 -7.39
C ARG A 245 34.29 19.94 -6.93
N GLY A 246 33.58 18.95 -6.39
CA GLY A 246 32.15 19.02 -6.13
C GLY A 246 31.76 20.19 -5.22
N PHE A 247 31.08 21.17 -5.80
CA PHE A 247 30.20 22.10 -5.09
C PHE A 247 29.05 22.43 -6.04
N VAL A 248 27.84 21.96 -5.69
CA VAL A 248 26.61 22.50 -6.29
C VAL A 248 26.47 23.92 -5.74
N LEU A 249 26.88 24.92 -6.53
CA LEU A 249 26.58 26.31 -6.23
C LEU A 249 25.10 26.54 -6.54
N LEU A 250 24.24 26.38 -5.53
CA LEU A 250 22.90 26.96 -5.54
C LEU A 250 23.07 28.47 -5.68
N CYS A 251 22.71 29.01 -6.84
CA CYS A 251 22.81 30.42 -7.15
C CYS A 251 21.95 31.22 -6.17
N SER A 252 22.59 31.88 -5.20
CA SER A 252 22.00 32.86 -4.31
C SER A 252 21.82 34.17 -5.07
N LEU A 253 20.88 34.22 -6.01
CA LEU A 253 20.38 35.47 -6.57
C LEU A 253 18.85 35.50 -6.51
N GLN A 254 18.38 36.60 -5.94
CA GLN A 254 17.03 36.87 -5.51
C GLN A 254 16.02 36.76 -6.67
N ASN A 255 14.81 36.28 -6.34
CA ASN A 255 13.59 36.25 -7.17
C ASN A 255 13.42 35.13 -8.22
N VAL A 256 13.45 33.86 -7.79
CA VAL A 256 12.74 32.81 -8.54
C VAL A 256 11.24 32.90 -8.21
N LYS A 257 10.44 33.34 -9.19
CA LYS A 257 8.99 33.11 -9.18
C LYS A 257 8.74 31.62 -8.97
N LYS A 258 7.99 31.28 -7.92
CA LYS A 258 7.39 29.95 -7.73
C LYS A 258 6.61 29.59 -8.99
N ASN A 259 7.19 28.79 -9.86
CA ASN A 259 6.53 27.82 -10.73
C ASN A 259 7.64 26.99 -11.37
N THR A 260 7.42 25.68 -11.44
CA THR A 260 8.29 24.67 -12.07
C THR A 260 9.63 24.35 -11.38
N VAL A 261 9.60 23.96 -10.10
CA VAL A 261 10.48 22.89 -9.58
C VAL A 261 9.72 22.11 -8.50
N SER A 262 8.92 21.14 -8.93
CA SER A 262 8.29 20.18 -8.04
C SER A 262 8.49 18.80 -8.64
N ASN A 263 9.69 18.20 -8.44
CA ASN A 263 9.81 16.74 -8.41
C ASN A 263 11.18 16.12 -8.04
N TRP A 264 12.23 16.85 -7.68
CA TRP A 264 13.58 16.23 -7.69
C TRP A 264 14.42 16.30 -6.39
N PHE A 265 13.86 16.62 -5.23
CA PHE A 265 14.67 16.75 -4.00
C PHE A 265 14.14 16.07 -2.73
N LEU A 266 13.31 15.02 -2.84
CA LEU A 266 12.85 14.30 -1.62
C LEU A 266 13.17 12.80 -1.54
N ASN A 267 13.79 12.17 -2.55
CA ASN A 267 14.01 10.72 -2.53
C ASN A 267 15.45 10.26 -2.81
N ALA A 268 16.47 11.03 -2.44
CA ALA A 268 17.85 10.54 -2.43
C ALA A 268 18.59 10.97 -1.15
N ALA A 269 19.26 9.99 -0.53
CA ALA A 269 20.03 10.02 0.72
C ALA A 269 19.22 9.76 2.02
N PRO A 270 19.63 8.77 2.86
CA PRO A 270 21.02 8.38 3.11
C PRO A 270 21.32 6.89 2.83
N LEU A 271 22.10 6.64 1.79
CA LEU A 271 22.99 5.49 1.66
C LEU A 271 24.35 6.08 1.31
N LEU A 272 25.09 6.61 2.30
CA LEU A 272 26.51 6.99 2.19
C LEU A 272 27.02 7.41 3.57
N LEU A 273 27.07 6.45 4.50
CA LEU A 273 27.84 6.59 5.74
C LEU A 273 28.15 5.22 6.35
N GLU A 274 28.81 4.35 5.57
CA GLU A 274 29.48 3.15 6.09
C GLU A 274 30.63 2.73 5.16
N ILE A 275 31.54 3.66 4.82
CA ILE A 275 32.94 3.33 4.47
C ILE A 275 33.82 4.50 4.92
N MET A 276 34.23 4.49 6.19
CA MET A 276 35.54 4.92 6.71
C MET A 276 35.72 4.31 8.10
#